data_AF-A0A838U5V6-F1
#
_entry.id   AF-A0A838U5V6-F1
#
_cell.length_a   1.000
_cell.length_b   1.000
_cell.length_c   1.000
_cell.angle_alpha   90.00
_cell.angle_beta   90.00
_cell.angle_gamma   90.00
#
_symmetry.space_group_name_H-M   'P 1'
#
loop_
_entity.id
_entity.type
_entity.pdbx_description
1 polymer ?
#
loop_
_entity_poly.entity_id
_entity_poly.type
_entity_poly.pdbx_seq_one_letter_code
_entity_poly.pdbx_strand_id
1 'polypeptide(L)'
;MHVKERLDRGEKLGWVYPSLAKHILKEERYFKSKLMGNMPINYEIAYINKHHEEELGTTAQLLDPKEQSSIDLVRSYAMKEMSKIREGKSLSGYKGGEFPKMWTHEEENLLKSKNTNMNNEEINKFLQVSIRYSKEIVEFNKHVGPALKNGQLASIIEDFLVDHVLREYIRFEKTLELLQTIRN
;
A
#
# COMPACT_ATOMS: atom_id res chain seq x y z
N MET A 1 13.08 -12.84 -23.46
CA MET A 1 12.88 -11.39 -23.56
C MET A 1 11.89 -10.98 -22.49
N HIS A 2 12.30 -10.12 -21.56
CA HIS A 2 11.56 -9.87 -20.33
C HIS A 2 10.33 -8.99 -20.62
N VAL A 3 9.16 -9.29 -20.03
CA VAL A 3 7.90 -8.56 -20.27
C VAL A 3 8.07 -7.04 -20.13
N LYS A 4 8.85 -6.58 -19.15
CA LYS A 4 9.17 -5.17 -18.94
C LYS A 4 9.89 -4.52 -20.13
N GLU A 5 10.87 -5.20 -20.74
CA GLU A 5 11.65 -4.65 -21.86
C GLU A 5 10.79 -4.43 -23.10
N ARG A 6 9.81 -5.32 -23.31
CA ARG A 6 8.83 -5.21 -24.39
C ARG A 6 7.90 -4.02 -24.16
N LEU A 7 7.37 -3.88 -22.93
CA LEU A 7 6.53 -2.75 -22.54
C LEU A 7 7.27 -1.41 -22.62
N ASP A 8 8.55 -1.35 -22.21
CA ASP A 8 9.36 -0.12 -22.30
C ASP A 8 9.61 0.32 -23.76
N ARG A 9 9.54 -0.61 -24.72
CA ARG A 9 9.59 -0.30 -26.17
C ARG A 9 8.23 0.07 -26.77
N GLY A 10 7.18 0.15 -25.95
CA GLY A 10 5.83 0.48 -26.39
C GLY A 10 5.03 -0.68 -26.97
N GLU A 11 5.49 -1.94 -26.81
CA GLU A 11 4.70 -3.09 -27.22
C GLU A 11 3.44 -3.21 -26.36
N LYS A 12 2.28 -3.43 -27.01
CA LYS A 12 1.01 -3.71 -26.30
C LYS A 12 0.92 -5.18 -25.96
N LEU A 13 1.01 -5.52 -24.68
CA LEU A 13 0.89 -6.88 -24.16
C LEU A 13 -0.43 -7.07 -23.39
N GLY A 14 -1.54 -6.67 -24.02
CA GLY A 14 -2.85 -6.64 -23.39
C GLY A 14 -2.97 -5.50 -22.37
N TRP A 15 -3.58 -5.77 -21.22
CA TRP A 15 -3.83 -4.81 -20.14
C TRP A 15 -2.71 -4.76 -19.08
N VAL A 16 -1.50 -5.23 -19.43
CA VAL A 16 -0.35 -5.19 -18.51
C VAL A 16 0.31 -3.83 -18.55
N TYR A 17 0.16 -3.08 -17.45
CA TYR A 17 0.81 -1.78 -17.31
C TYR A 17 2.31 -1.93 -16.99
N PRO A 18 3.19 -1.05 -17.52
CA PRO A 18 4.61 -1.04 -17.19
C PRO A 18 4.88 -0.87 -15.69
N SER A 19 4.01 -0.15 -14.97
CA SER A 19 4.08 0.00 -13.50
C SER A 19 3.89 -1.33 -12.78
N LEU A 20 2.89 -2.13 -13.17
CA LEU A 20 2.63 -3.45 -12.60
C LEU A 20 3.81 -4.41 -12.84
N ALA A 21 4.35 -4.45 -14.06
CA ALA A 21 5.54 -5.26 -14.33
C ALA A 21 6.75 -4.83 -13.50
N LYS A 22 6.93 -3.52 -13.27
CA LYS A 22 7.98 -3.00 -12.38
C LYS A 22 7.72 -3.36 -10.92
N HIS A 23 6.47 -3.35 -10.47
CA HIS A 23 6.06 -3.69 -9.11
C HIS A 23 6.38 -5.15 -8.78
N ILE A 24 5.95 -6.10 -9.62
CA ILE A 24 6.24 -7.53 -9.45
C ILE A 24 7.75 -7.80 -9.41
N LEU A 25 8.53 -7.12 -10.26
CA LEU A 25 10.00 -7.24 -10.22
C LEU A 25 10.62 -6.70 -8.93
N LYS A 26 10.00 -5.72 -8.27
CA LYS A 26 10.46 -5.25 -6.95
C LYS A 26 10.16 -6.28 -5.87
N GLU A 27 9.01 -6.93 -5.91
CA GLU A 27 8.66 -8.01 -4.98
C GLU A 27 9.60 -9.20 -5.11
N GLU A 28 9.93 -9.61 -6.33
CA GLU A 28 10.90 -10.68 -6.58
C GLU A 28 12.27 -10.31 -5.97
N ARG A 29 12.74 -9.08 -6.19
CA ARG A 29 14.00 -8.59 -5.63
C ARG A 29 13.95 -8.50 -4.11
N TYR A 30 12.84 -8.04 -3.54
CA TYR A 30 12.63 -8.00 -2.10
C TYR A 30 12.70 -9.41 -1.51
N PHE A 31 12.01 -10.37 -2.11
CA PHE A 31 12.04 -11.78 -1.69
C PHE A 31 13.47 -12.34 -1.73
N LYS A 32 14.22 -12.12 -2.81
CA LYS A 32 15.63 -12.52 -2.91
C LYS A 32 16.48 -11.88 -1.81
N SER A 33 16.32 -10.59 -1.55
CA SER A 33 17.05 -9.89 -0.50
C SER A 33 16.72 -10.42 0.90
N LYS A 34 15.46 -10.78 1.16
CA LYS A 34 15.05 -11.43 2.41
C LYS A 34 15.71 -12.81 2.58
N LEU A 35 15.77 -13.62 1.53
CA LEU A 35 16.46 -14.92 1.57
C LEU A 35 17.96 -14.79 1.83
N MET A 36 18.59 -13.72 1.33
CA MET A 36 20.01 -13.45 1.54
C MET A 36 20.34 -12.85 2.91
N GLY A 37 19.34 -12.43 3.70
CA GLY A 37 19.54 -11.82 5.02
C GLY A 37 20.15 -10.41 5.01
N ASN A 38 20.29 -9.77 3.84
CA ASN A 38 21.06 -8.53 3.68
C ASN A 38 20.18 -7.27 3.61
N MET A 39 19.14 -7.17 4.44
CA MET A 39 18.20 -6.04 4.41
C MET A 39 18.27 -5.21 5.69
N PRO A 40 18.77 -3.96 5.62
CA PRO A 40 18.67 -3.04 6.76
C PRO A 40 17.20 -2.74 7.10
N ILE A 41 16.90 -2.61 8.39
CA ILE A 41 15.53 -2.43 8.91
C ILE A 41 14.83 -1.22 8.27
N ASN A 42 15.52 -0.09 8.16
CA ASN A 42 14.95 1.12 7.57
C ASN A 42 14.61 0.96 6.08
N TYR A 43 15.40 0.17 5.34
CA TYR A 43 15.07 -0.21 3.96
C TYR A 43 13.84 -1.12 3.90
N GLU A 44 13.70 -2.07 4.83
CA GLU A 44 12.53 -2.94 4.91
C GLU A 44 11.25 -2.16 5.20
N ILE A 45 11.28 -1.24 6.17
CA ILE A 45 10.15 -0.35 6.48
C ILE A 45 9.80 0.52 5.27
N ALA A 46 10.79 1.15 4.62
CA ALA A 46 10.57 1.99 3.45
C ALA A 46 10.00 1.20 2.26
N TYR A 47 10.49 -0.03 2.05
CA TYR A 47 9.96 -0.93 1.02
C TYR A 47 8.48 -1.23 1.26
N ILE A 48 8.12 -1.61 2.48
CA ILE A 48 6.74 -1.93 2.86
C ILE A 48 5.81 -0.73 2.63
N ASN A 49 6.19 0.45 3.12
CA ASN A 49 5.40 1.66 2.92
C ASN A 49 5.26 2.04 1.45
N LYS A 50 6.27 1.74 0.62
CA LYS A 50 6.22 1.98 -0.82
C LYS A 50 5.34 0.97 -1.54
N HIS A 51 5.38 -0.30 -1.12
CA HIS A 51 4.52 -1.37 -1.64
C HIS A 51 3.05 -1.02 -1.42
N HIS A 52 2.67 -0.63 -0.20
CA HIS A 52 1.31 -0.16 0.12
C HIS A 52 0.86 1.00 -0.78
N GLU A 53 1.74 1.99 -0.98
CA GLU A 53 1.46 3.12 -1.86
C GLU A 53 1.19 2.69 -3.32
N GLU A 54 1.97 1.74 -3.84
CA GLU A 54 1.82 1.25 -5.21
C GLU A 54 0.53 0.45 -5.41
N GLU A 55 0.17 -0.40 -4.45
CA GLU A 55 -1.05 -1.21 -4.50
C GLU A 55 -2.32 -0.38 -4.35
N LEU A 56 -2.33 0.58 -3.42
CA LEU A 56 -3.45 1.52 -3.28
C LEU A 56 -3.55 2.44 -4.50
N GLY A 57 -2.42 2.92 -5.02
CA GLY A 57 -2.38 3.71 -6.24
C GLY A 57 -2.97 2.96 -7.44
N THR A 58 -2.68 1.66 -7.54
CA THR A 58 -3.24 0.77 -8.58
C THR A 58 -4.72 0.55 -8.36
N THR A 59 -5.15 0.27 -7.12
CA THR A 59 -6.57 0.13 -6.77
C THR A 59 -7.36 1.37 -7.20
N ALA A 60 -6.90 2.57 -6.85
CA ALA A 60 -7.55 3.82 -7.25
C ALA A 60 -7.64 4.05 -8.78
N GLN A 61 -6.75 3.44 -9.57
CA GLN A 61 -6.77 3.53 -11.03
C GLN A 61 -7.73 2.51 -11.67
N LEU A 62 -8.01 1.41 -10.98
CA LEU A 62 -8.84 0.31 -11.50
C LEU A 62 -10.30 0.37 -11.03
N LEU A 63 -10.63 1.28 -10.11
CA LEU A 63 -12.02 1.63 -9.78
C LEU A 63 -12.71 2.34 -10.95
N ASP A 64 -14.02 2.13 -11.09
CA ASP A 64 -14.84 2.90 -12.04
C ASP A 64 -14.77 4.40 -11.69
N PRO A 65 -14.56 5.30 -12.66
CA PRO A 65 -14.52 6.75 -12.41
C PRO A 65 -15.75 7.32 -11.70
N LYS A 66 -16.89 6.63 -11.73
CA LYS A 66 -18.10 6.99 -10.97
C LYS A 66 -17.93 6.83 -9.45
N GLU A 67 -16.97 6.02 -8.99
CA GLU A 67 -16.65 5.79 -7.59
C GLU A 67 -15.71 6.87 -7.01
N GLN A 68 -15.92 8.15 -7.37
CA GLN A 68 -14.95 9.23 -7.10
C GLN A 68 -14.61 9.41 -5.62
N SER A 69 -15.58 9.26 -4.72
CA SER A 69 -15.33 9.34 -3.27
C SER A 69 -14.40 8.24 -2.79
N SER A 70 -14.60 7.01 -3.28
CA SER A 70 -13.77 5.84 -3.01
C SER A 70 -12.37 6.02 -3.58
N ILE A 71 -12.28 6.54 -4.82
CA ILE A 71 -11.00 6.86 -5.49
C ILE A 71 -10.22 7.91 -4.69
N ASP A 72 -10.87 8.99 -4.25
CA ASP A 72 -10.23 10.04 -3.46
C ASP A 72 -9.66 9.50 -2.15
N LEU A 73 -10.41 8.63 -1.47
CA LEU A 73 -9.99 8.01 -0.22
C LEU A 73 -8.81 7.05 -0.45
N VAL A 74 -8.90 6.11 -1.39
CA VAL A 74 -7.80 5.18 -1.68
C VAL A 74 -6.54 5.96 -2.08
N ARG A 75 -6.70 7.01 -2.89
CA ARG A 75 -5.60 7.87 -3.34
C ARG A 75 -4.96 8.64 -2.19
N SER A 76 -5.72 9.08 -1.19
CA SER A 76 -5.14 9.76 -0.03
C SER A 76 -4.21 8.84 0.74
N TYR A 77 -4.57 7.56 0.93
CA TYR A 77 -3.66 6.60 1.53
C TYR A 77 -2.44 6.32 0.65
N ALA A 78 -2.63 6.14 -0.65
CA ALA A 78 -1.52 5.93 -1.58
C ALA A 78 -0.51 7.10 -1.50
N MET A 79 -1.03 8.34 -1.47
CA MET A 79 -0.22 9.55 -1.40
C MET A 79 0.28 9.88 0.01
N LYS A 80 -0.17 9.16 1.05
CA LYS A 80 0.06 9.47 2.47
C LYS A 80 -0.40 10.89 2.82
N GLU A 81 -1.62 11.23 2.42
CA GLU A 81 -2.29 12.53 2.60
C GLU A 81 -3.69 12.36 3.22
N MET A 82 -3.80 11.40 4.15
CA MET A 82 -5.03 11.08 4.87
C MET A 82 -5.63 12.31 5.58
N SER A 83 -4.79 13.20 6.13
CA SER A 83 -5.17 14.44 6.82
C SER A 83 -5.94 15.43 5.94
N LYS A 84 -5.83 15.32 4.61
CA LYS A 84 -6.56 16.17 3.66
C LYS A 84 -7.99 15.70 3.40
N ILE A 85 -8.31 14.45 3.72
CA ILE A 85 -9.67 13.95 3.64
C ILE A 85 -10.38 14.35 4.93
N ARG A 86 -11.26 15.36 4.86
CA ARG A 86 -12.13 15.73 5.99
C ARG A 86 -13.03 14.54 6.37
N GLU A 87 -13.33 14.44 7.67
CA GLU A 87 -14.41 13.60 8.20
C GLU A 87 -15.64 13.68 7.28
N GLY A 88 -16.12 12.52 6.82
CA GLY A 88 -17.36 12.42 6.01
C GLY A 88 -17.24 11.86 4.60
N LYS A 89 -16.03 11.60 4.06
CA LYS A 89 -15.89 10.78 2.84
C LYS A 89 -15.86 9.30 3.19
N SER A 90 -17.04 8.72 3.39
CA SER A 90 -17.18 7.27 3.56
C SER A 90 -17.17 6.57 2.19
N LEU A 91 -16.55 5.39 2.13
CA LEU A 91 -16.79 4.45 1.04
C LEU A 91 -18.28 4.12 0.98
N SER A 92 -18.85 4.08 -0.22
CA SER A 92 -20.21 3.58 -0.43
C SER A 92 -20.36 2.19 0.22
N GLY A 93 -21.31 2.05 1.15
CA GLY A 93 -21.56 0.79 1.86
C GLY A 93 -20.66 0.48 3.07
N TYR A 94 -19.71 1.35 3.43
CA TYR A 94 -18.86 1.14 4.60
C TYR A 94 -19.57 1.51 5.91
N LYS A 95 -19.60 0.55 6.85
CA LYS A 95 -20.23 0.68 8.19
C LYS A 95 -19.23 0.57 9.35
N GLY A 96 -17.93 0.52 9.07
CA GLY A 96 -16.90 0.11 10.05
C GLY A 96 -16.28 1.22 10.91
N GLY A 97 -16.72 2.48 10.77
CA GLY A 97 -16.19 3.61 11.55
C GLY A 97 -15.75 4.79 10.68
N GLU A 98 -15.03 5.74 11.26
CA GLU A 98 -14.43 6.86 10.53
C GLU A 98 -13.11 6.45 9.87
N PHE A 99 -13.02 6.67 8.56
CA PHE A 99 -11.81 6.50 7.77
C PHE A 99 -11.57 7.78 6.96
N PRO A 100 -10.32 8.26 6.85
CA PRO A 100 -9.15 7.81 7.60
C PRO A 100 -9.23 8.14 9.09
N LYS A 101 -8.46 7.45 9.93
CA LYS A 101 -8.25 7.84 11.33
C LYS A 101 -7.48 9.17 11.38
N MET A 102 -7.35 9.80 12.55
CA MET A 102 -6.69 11.11 12.65
C MET A 102 -5.18 11.05 12.39
N TRP A 103 -4.73 11.47 11.20
CA TRP A 103 -3.30 11.54 10.84
C TRP A 103 -2.74 12.94 11.00
N THR A 104 -1.55 13.05 11.61
CA THR A 104 -0.81 14.31 11.67
C THR A 104 0.06 14.51 10.42
N HIS A 105 0.38 15.76 10.09
CA HIS A 105 1.28 16.07 8.98
C HIS A 105 2.71 15.53 9.21
N GLU A 106 3.14 15.44 10.48
CA GLU A 106 4.43 14.87 10.84
C GLU A 106 4.50 13.37 10.50
N GLU A 107 3.49 12.60 10.88
CA GLU A 107 3.39 11.18 10.56
C GLU A 107 3.38 10.95 9.03
N GLU A 108 2.60 11.73 8.29
CA GLU A 108 2.54 11.67 6.83
C GLU A 108 3.88 11.98 6.17
N ASN A 109 4.58 13.00 6.66
CA ASN A 109 5.92 13.35 6.17
C ASN A 109 6.93 12.25 6.48
N LEU A 110 6.81 11.58 7.62
CA LEU A 110 7.66 10.45 7.97
C LEU A 110 7.43 9.26 7.03
N LEU A 111 6.17 8.94 6.70
CA LEU A 111 5.81 7.91 5.71
C LEU A 111 6.29 8.22 4.28
N LYS A 112 6.42 9.51 3.93
CA LYS A 112 6.95 10.00 2.64
C LYS A 112 8.47 10.09 2.60
N SER A 113 9.13 9.99 3.75
CA SER A 113 10.56 10.20 3.86
C SER A 113 11.34 9.23 2.99
N LYS A 114 12.30 9.77 2.24
CA LYS A 114 13.31 9.00 1.50
C LYS A 114 14.64 8.94 2.25
N ASN A 115 14.69 9.41 3.50
CA ASN A 115 15.92 9.42 4.27
C ASN A 115 16.31 7.98 4.63
N THR A 116 17.44 7.52 4.09
CA THR A 116 18.02 6.22 4.40
C THR A 116 19.06 6.29 5.52
N ASN A 117 19.41 7.50 5.99
CA ASN A 117 20.36 7.74 7.07
C ASN A 117 19.61 8.19 8.33
N MET A 118 18.82 7.28 8.90
CA MET A 118 18.10 7.52 10.15
C MET A 118 18.88 6.97 11.34
N ASN A 119 18.90 7.71 12.45
CA ASN A 119 19.37 7.21 13.73
C ASN A 119 18.36 6.23 14.35
N ASN A 120 18.73 5.57 15.46
CA ASN A 120 17.87 4.55 16.08
C ASN A 120 16.52 5.10 16.60
N GLU A 121 16.48 6.33 17.09
CA GLU A 121 15.25 6.96 17.56
C GLU A 121 14.31 7.27 16.38
N GLU A 122 14.86 7.82 15.31
CA GLU A 122 14.13 8.09 14.05
C GLU A 122 13.58 6.81 13.44
N ILE A 123 14.37 5.72 13.43
CA ILE A 123 13.91 4.40 12.96
C ILE A 123 12.75 3.90 13.82
N ASN A 124 12.80 4.06 15.15
CA ASN A 124 11.73 3.61 16.03
C ASN A 124 10.43 4.40 15.78
N LYS A 125 10.51 5.72 15.62
CA LYS A 125 9.37 6.56 15.24
C LYS A 125 8.82 6.15 13.87
N PHE A 126 9.69 5.96 12.89
CA PHE A 126 9.30 5.54 11.55
C PHE A 126 8.59 4.19 11.56
N LEU A 127 9.11 3.22 12.33
CA LEU A 127 8.51 1.91 12.49
C LEU A 127 7.11 1.99 13.14
N GLN A 128 6.96 2.76 14.22
CA GLN A 128 5.66 2.92 14.90
C GLN A 128 4.60 3.52 13.96
N VAL A 129 4.94 4.58 13.24
CA VAL A 129 4.04 5.21 12.26
C VAL A 129 3.71 4.26 11.11
N SER A 130 4.69 3.47 10.65
CA SER A 130 4.50 2.49 9.58
C SER A 130 3.60 1.32 10.00
N ILE A 131 3.73 0.83 11.24
CA ILE A 131 2.84 -0.20 11.80
C ILE A 131 1.40 0.33 11.84
N ARG A 132 1.22 1.56 12.33
CA ARG A 132 -0.09 2.20 12.36
C ARG A 132 -0.70 2.30 10.96
N TYR A 133 0.09 2.76 9.99
CA TYR A 133 -0.32 2.90 8.58
C TYR A 133 -0.73 1.55 7.99
N SER A 134 0.09 0.51 8.21
CA SER A 134 -0.18 -0.85 7.75
C SER A 134 -1.47 -1.41 8.35
N LYS A 135 -1.70 -1.21 9.66
CA LYS A 135 -2.92 -1.67 10.35
C LYS A 135 -4.18 -1.05 9.75
N GLU A 136 -4.13 0.25 9.50
CA GLU A 136 -5.25 0.98 8.93
C GLU A 136 -5.55 0.53 7.49
N ILE A 137 -4.51 0.22 6.69
CA ILE A 137 -4.68 -0.34 5.34
C ILE A 137 -5.27 -1.75 5.36
N VAL A 138 -4.85 -2.59 6.30
CA VAL A 138 -5.40 -3.95 6.46
C VAL A 138 -6.87 -3.87 6.88
N GLU A 139 -7.20 -3.00 7.83
CA GLU A 139 -8.58 -2.74 8.25
C GLU A 139 -9.42 -2.21 7.07
N PHE A 140 -8.91 -1.23 6.34
CA PHE A 140 -9.53 -0.70 5.13
C PHE A 140 -9.82 -1.80 4.09
N ASN A 141 -8.86 -2.68 3.80
CA ASN A 141 -9.03 -3.75 2.82
C ASN A 141 -9.99 -4.85 3.25
N LYS A 142 -10.11 -5.12 4.56
CA LYS A 142 -11.14 -6.03 5.08
C LYS A 142 -12.56 -5.56 4.77
N HIS A 143 -12.74 -4.28 4.45
CA HIS A 143 -14.02 -3.71 4.08
C HIS A 143 -14.17 -3.46 2.58
N VAL A 144 -13.14 -2.90 1.93
CA VAL A 144 -13.16 -2.67 0.48
C VAL A 144 -13.13 -3.96 -0.31
N GLY A 145 -12.38 -4.97 0.15
CA GLY A 145 -12.26 -6.24 -0.55
C GLY A 145 -13.61 -6.94 -0.79
N PRO A 146 -14.44 -7.16 0.25
CA PRO A 146 -15.79 -7.67 0.05
C PRO A 146 -16.68 -6.80 -0.85
N ALA A 147 -16.55 -5.47 -0.77
CA ALA A 147 -17.33 -4.56 -1.62
C ALA A 147 -16.97 -4.68 -3.11
N LEU A 148 -15.67 -4.83 -3.41
CA LEU A 148 -15.18 -5.12 -4.78
C LEU A 148 -15.73 -6.45 -5.29
N LYS A 149 -15.56 -7.53 -4.51
CA LYS A 149 -15.96 -8.90 -4.90
C LYS A 149 -17.46 -9.06 -5.09
N ASN A 150 -18.25 -8.38 -4.28
CA ASN A 150 -19.71 -8.46 -4.34
C ASN A 150 -20.31 -7.46 -5.35
N GLY A 151 -19.49 -6.74 -6.12
CA GLY A 151 -19.94 -5.75 -7.09
C GLY A 151 -20.60 -4.50 -6.48
N GLN A 152 -20.40 -4.25 -5.18
CA GLN A 152 -20.86 -3.04 -4.50
C GLN A 152 -20.00 -1.83 -4.83
N LEU A 153 -18.75 -2.07 -5.22
CA LEU A 153 -17.81 -1.06 -5.71
C LEU A 153 -17.42 -1.42 -7.15
N ALA A 154 -17.85 -0.62 -8.11
CA ALA A 154 -17.59 -0.90 -9.52
C ALA A 154 -16.10 -0.77 -9.84
N SER A 155 -15.52 -1.79 -10.50
CA SER A 155 -14.09 -1.81 -10.85
C SER A 155 -13.79 -2.85 -11.93
N ILE A 156 -12.55 -2.85 -12.43
CA ILE A 156 -11.99 -3.94 -13.24
C ILE A 156 -11.02 -4.82 -12.42
N ILE A 157 -11.13 -4.79 -11.10
CA ILE A 157 -10.29 -5.54 -10.17
C ILE A 157 -10.90 -6.93 -9.98
N GLU A 158 -10.16 -7.95 -10.37
CA GLU A 158 -10.57 -9.34 -10.21
C GLU A 158 -10.43 -9.82 -8.75
N ASP A 159 -11.31 -10.73 -8.33
CA ASP A 159 -11.36 -11.26 -6.95
C ASP A 159 -10.02 -11.80 -6.45
N PHE A 160 -9.25 -12.47 -7.33
CA PHE A 160 -7.95 -13.03 -6.97
C PHE A 160 -6.93 -11.94 -6.63
N LEU A 161 -7.03 -10.77 -7.28
CA LEU A 161 -6.14 -9.63 -7.05
C LEU A 161 -6.47 -8.98 -5.70
N VAL A 162 -7.76 -8.84 -5.39
CA VAL A 162 -8.22 -8.41 -4.05
C VAL A 162 -7.63 -9.29 -2.95
N ASP A 163 -7.71 -10.61 -3.11
CA ASP A 163 -7.16 -11.55 -2.13
C ASP A 163 -5.64 -11.53 -2.06
N HIS A 164 -4.97 -11.38 -3.20
CA HIS A 164 -3.53 -11.27 -3.27
C HIS A 164 -3.04 -10.09 -2.45
N VAL A 165 -3.54 -8.89 -2.76
CA VAL A 165 -3.13 -7.65 -2.12
C VAL A 165 -3.42 -7.67 -0.61
N LEU A 166 -4.58 -8.20 -0.19
CA LEU A 166 -4.88 -8.34 1.24
C LEU A 166 -3.87 -9.25 1.97
N ARG A 167 -3.46 -10.37 1.37
CA ARG A 167 -2.43 -11.24 1.98
C ARG A 167 -1.10 -10.53 2.12
N GLU A 168 -0.75 -9.68 1.16
CA GLU A 168 0.50 -8.93 1.21
C GLU A 168 0.49 -7.86 2.29
N TYR A 169 -0.62 -7.10 2.43
CA TYR A 169 -0.78 -6.15 3.53
C TYR A 169 -0.69 -6.83 4.90
N ILE A 170 -1.35 -7.98 5.08
CA ILE A 170 -1.27 -8.75 6.34
C ILE A 170 0.16 -9.25 6.59
N ARG A 171 0.85 -9.74 5.55
CA ARG A 171 2.24 -10.18 5.66
C ARG A 171 3.14 -9.04 6.11
N PHE A 172 2.98 -7.86 5.51
CA PHE A 172 3.82 -6.72 5.80
C PHE A 172 3.50 -6.07 7.15
N GLU A 173 2.24 -6.03 7.57
CA GLU A 173 1.84 -5.66 8.93
C GLU A 173 2.60 -6.49 9.96
N LYS A 174 2.51 -7.82 9.83
CA LYS A 174 3.19 -8.78 10.73
C LYS A 174 4.71 -8.62 10.69
N THR A 175 5.27 -8.30 9.53
CA THR A 175 6.71 -8.07 9.37
C THR A 175 7.15 -6.84 10.15
N LEU A 176 6.39 -5.74 10.07
CA LEU A 176 6.67 -4.53 10.85
C LEU A 176 6.53 -4.78 12.36
N GLU A 177 5.50 -5.52 12.79
CA GLU A 177 5.32 -5.88 14.20
C GLU A 177 6.50 -6.73 14.71
N LEU A 178 6.97 -7.70 13.93
CA LEU A 178 8.14 -8.51 14.27
C LEU A 178 9.40 -7.65 14.40
N LEU A 179 9.62 -6.68 13.49
CA LEU A 179 10.74 -5.74 13.58
C LEU A 179 10.68 -4.92 14.87
N GLN A 180 9.49 -4.59 15.37
CA GLN A 180 9.32 -3.88 16.64
C GLN A 180 9.68 -4.78 17.83
N THR A 181 9.27 -6.04 17.82
CA THR A 181 9.61 -7.01 18.89
C THR A 181 11.11 -7.26 18.99
N ILE A 182 11.82 -7.36 17.86
CA ILE A 182 13.27 -7.65 17.86
C ILE A 182 14.11 -6.45 18.34
N ARG A 183 13.57 -5.23 18.30
CA ARG A 183 14.26 -4.01 18.72
C ARG A 183 14.06 -3.62 20.19
N ASN A 184 13.07 -4.21 20.86
CA ASN A 184 12.80 -4.03 22.29
C ASN A 184 13.53 -5.09 23.10
#